data_AF-A0A7Z9Y0X3-F1
#
_entry.id   AF-A0A7Z9Y0X3-F1
#
_cell.length_a   1.000
_cell.length_b   1.000
_cell.length_c   1.000
_cell.angle_alpha   90.00
_cell.angle_beta   90.00
_cell.angle_gamma   90.00
#
_symmetry.space_group_name_H-M   'P 1'
#
loop_
_entity.id
_entity.type
_entity.pdbx_description
1 polymer ?
#
loop_
_entity_poly.entity_id
_entity_poly.type
_entity_poly.pdbx_seq_one_letter_code
_entity_poly.pdbx_strand_id
1 'polypeptide(L)'
;MSKYEEIIQSYSNARKAFRDYQDTCRNFARDLVMGMVEYFDWPEDREITYIPLGEELDPSNKFYALAGAMRMDQESFWHFGVELAVSEPSGAYPLSLVMSFFIKKVGPYFIVKLGPDGQEVKIPENKPVSELGPFYEVIATHIKKFFAKDYVRAAARHERQFGFITLFDED
;
A
#
# COMPACT_ATOMS: atom_id res chain seq x y z
N MET A 1 3.07 5.79 45.25
CA MET A 1 2.97 6.20 43.83
C MET A 1 2.14 7.46 43.76
N SER A 2 2.60 8.50 43.07
CA SER A 2 1.90 9.77 42.90
C SER A 2 0.94 9.72 41.71
N LYS A 3 -0.02 10.66 41.66
CA LYS A 3 -0.92 10.79 40.50
C LYS A 3 -0.20 11.08 39.19
N TYR A 4 0.93 11.78 39.26
CA TYR A 4 1.80 12.01 38.12
C TYR A 4 2.45 10.72 37.61
N GLU A 5 2.94 9.87 38.51
CA GLU A 5 3.51 8.56 38.16
C GLU A 5 2.47 7.63 37.52
N GLU A 6 1.23 7.62 38.01
CA GLU A 6 0.11 6.87 37.41
C GLU A 6 -0.16 7.32 35.96
N ILE A 7 -0.11 8.64 35.70
CA ILE A 7 -0.31 9.22 34.35
C ILE A 7 0.86 8.83 33.43
N ILE A 8 2.11 8.95 33.88
CA ILE A 8 3.28 8.53 33.10
C ILE A 8 3.19 7.06 32.73
N GLN A 9 2.83 6.20 33.69
CA GLN A 9 2.73 4.77 33.44
C GLN A 9 1.66 4.46 32.38
N SER A 10 0.50 5.13 32.49
CA SER A 10 -0.59 4.99 31.52
C SER A 10 -0.16 5.44 30.12
N TYR A 11 0.54 6.58 30.01
CA TYR A 11 1.07 7.07 28.75
C TYR A 11 2.11 6.12 28.13
N SER A 12 3.03 5.59 28.95
CA SER A 12 4.04 4.62 28.50
C SER A 12 3.39 3.36 27.92
N ASN A 13 2.38 2.83 28.62
CA ASN A 13 1.62 1.66 28.17
C ASN A 13 0.89 1.94 26.85
N ALA A 14 0.25 3.10 26.72
CA ALA A 14 -0.43 3.51 25.49
C ALA A 14 0.54 3.66 24.31
N ARG A 15 1.71 4.27 24.52
CA ARG A 15 2.75 4.39 23.48
C ARG A 15 3.31 3.04 23.06
N LYS A 16 3.49 2.10 24.00
CA LYS A 16 3.90 0.73 23.66
C LYS A 16 2.83 0.05 22.81
N ALA A 17 1.58 0.04 23.25
CA ALA A 17 0.48 -0.58 22.52
C ALA A 17 0.32 -0.01 21.10
N PHE A 18 0.50 1.30 20.94
CA PHE A 18 0.47 1.96 19.64
C PHE A 18 1.61 1.51 18.71
N ARG A 19 2.85 1.40 19.24
CA ARG A 19 3.98 0.87 18.46
C ARG A 19 3.76 -0.59 18.06
N ASP A 20 3.29 -1.42 18.98
CA ASP A 20 3.00 -2.83 18.71
C ASP A 20 1.92 -2.98 17.60
N TYR A 21 0.88 -2.13 17.63
CA TYR A 21 -0.14 -2.05 16.59
C TYR A 21 0.43 -1.62 15.23
N GLN A 22 1.27 -0.59 15.21
CA GLN A 22 1.95 -0.13 13.99
C GLN A 22 2.83 -1.24 13.40
N ASP A 23 3.61 -1.94 14.23
CA ASP A 23 4.48 -3.03 13.80
C ASP A 23 3.67 -4.20 13.24
N THR A 24 2.53 -4.53 13.87
CA THR A 24 1.62 -5.57 13.39
C THR A 24 1.03 -5.22 12.01
N CYS A 25 0.56 -3.99 11.83
CA CYS A 25 0.05 -3.54 10.53
C CYS A 25 1.16 -3.51 9.48
N ARG A 26 2.36 -3.05 9.83
CA ARG A 26 3.50 -3.00 8.91
C ARG A 26 3.94 -4.38 8.46
N ASN A 27 4.01 -5.35 9.36
CA ASN A 27 4.35 -6.73 9.02
C ASN A 27 3.31 -7.32 8.06
N PHE A 28 2.02 -7.12 8.35
CA PHE A 28 0.95 -7.55 7.47
C PHE A 28 1.01 -6.86 6.09
N ALA A 29 1.26 -5.55 6.02
CA ALA A 29 1.43 -4.84 4.75
C ALA A 29 2.57 -5.42 3.91
N ARG A 30 3.73 -5.68 4.53
CA ARG A 30 4.86 -6.30 3.84
C ARG A 30 4.47 -7.66 3.28
N ASP A 31 3.89 -8.51 4.13
CA ASP A 31 3.55 -9.88 3.73
C ASP A 31 2.46 -9.86 2.63
N LEU A 32 1.47 -8.95 2.71
CA LEU A 32 0.45 -8.73 1.69
C LEU A 32 1.06 -8.34 0.33
N VAL A 33 2.01 -7.41 0.31
CA VAL A 33 2.69 -6.96 -0.91
C VAL A 33 3.58 -8.05 -1.47
N MET A 34 4.34 -8.78 -0.63
CA MET A 34 5.15 -9.91 -1.08
C MET A 34 4.29 -11.00 -1.73
N GLY A 35 3.15 -11.34 -1.13
CA GLY A 35 2.23 -12.30 -1.75
C GLY A 35 1.63 -11.82 -3.06
N MET A 36 1.43 -10.51 -3.24
CA MET A 36 0.99 -9.94 -4.52
C MET A 36 2.07 -10.06 -5.59
N VAL A 37 3.31 -9.73 -5.24
CA VAL A 37 4.50 -9.84 -6.12
C VAL A 37 4.68 -11.29 -6.58
N GLU A 38 4.61 -12.23 -5.65
CA GLU A 38 4.67 -13.67 -5.93
C GLU A 38 3.51 -14.13 -6.82
N TYR A 39 2.28 -13.69 -6.52
CA TYR A 39 1.09 -14.04 -7.31
C TYR A 39 1.15 -13.49 -8.74
N PHE A 40 1.74 -12.32 -8.95
CA PHE A 40 1.91 -11.71 -10.27
C PHE A 40 3.08 -12.29 -11.06
N ASP A 41 3.90 -13.15 -10.44
CA ASP A 41 5.19 -13.57 -11.00
C ASP A 41 6.02 -12.34 -11.41
N TRP A 42 6.05 -11.35 -10.53
CA TRP A 42 6.67 -10.06 -10.83
C TRP A 42 8.19 -10.23 -10.99
N PRO A 43 8.81 -9.66 -12.04
CA PRO A 43 10.24 -9.88 -12.30
C PRO A 43 11.13 -9.48 -11.12
N GLU A 44 12.03 -10.38 -10.71
CA GLU A 44 12.94 -10.15 -9.57
C GLU A 44 13.92 -8.99 -9.79
N ASP A 45 14.18 -8.63 -11.05
CA ASP A 45 15.03 -7.51 -11.44
C ASP A 45 14.30 -6.15 -11.36
N ARG A 46 12.99 -6.15 -11.07
CA ARG A 46 12.19 -4.94 -10.87
C ARG A 46 11.92 -4.74 -9.40
N GLU A 47 12.63 -3.79 -8.80
CA GLU A 47 12.43 -3.42 -7.40
C GLU A 47 11.01 -2.88 -7.15
N ILE A 48 10.46 -3.24 -6.00
CA ILE A 48 9.20 -2.69 -5.50
C ILE A 48 9.50 -1.48 -4.63
N THR A 49 9.06 -0.31 -5.07
CA THR A 49 9.21 0.93 -4.31
C THR A 49 7.92 1.22 -3.53
N TYR A 50 8.07 1.60 -2.26
CA TYR A 50 6.95 2.10 -1.47
C TYR A 50 6.89 3.62 -1.53
N ILE A 51 5.68 4.16 -1.58
CA ILE A 51 5.42 5.59 -1.79
C ILE A 51 4.59 6.15 -0.64
N PRO A 52 5.03 7.20 0.09
CA PRO A 52 4.17 7.89 1.03
C PRO A 52 3.06 8.64 0.27
N LEU A 53 1.80 8.32 0.58
CA LEU A 53 0.66 8.95 -0.08
C LEU A 53 0.29 10.28 0.60
N GLY A 54 0.00 11.31 -0.19
CA GLY A 54 -0.48 12.61 0.30
C GLY A 54 0.63 13.56 0.78
N GLU A 55 1.90 13.19 0.60
CA GLU A 55 3.06 14.03 0.88
C GLU A 55 3.83 14.30 -0.43
N GLU A 56 4.52 15.44 -0.51
CA GLU A 56 5.52 15.64 -1.55
C GLU A 56 6.66 14.63 -1.35
N LEU A 57 7.02 13.91 -2.42
CA LEU A 57 8.15 13.00 -2.38
C LEU A 57 9.44 13.78 -2.16
N ASP A 58 10.25 13.33 -1.21
CA ASP A 58 11.58 13.89 -1.02
C ASP A 58 12.45 13.58 -2.25
N PRO A 59 12.90 14.58 -3.03
CA PRO A 59 13.72 14.35 -4.21
C PRO A 59 15.04 13.65 -3.89
N SER A 60 15.50 13.75 -2.64
CA SER A 60 16.73 13.13 -2.14
C SER A 60 16.53 11.71 -1.60
N ASN A 61 15.28 11.26 -1.42
CA ASN A 61 14.93 9.93 -0.94
C ASN A 61 13.84 9.31 -1.82
N LYS A 62 14.25 8.77 -2.97
CA LYS A 62 13.35 8.13 -3.94
C LYS A 62 12.92 6.71 -3.55
N PHE A 63 13.54 6.10 -2.54
CA PHE A 63 13.32 4.71 -2.16
C PHE A 63 12.93 4.60 -0.69
N TYR A 64 11.64 4.73 -0.41
CA TYR A 64 11.15 4.50 0.94
C TYR A 64 11.05 3.00 1.21
N ALA A 65 11.65 2.55 2.31
CA ALA A 65 11.21 1.31 2.93
C ALA A 65 9.75 1.46 3.38
N LEU A 66 8.99 0.37 3.47
CA LEU A 66 7.58 0.39 3.90
C LEU A 66 7.37 1.18 5.21
N ALA A 67 8.31 1.07 6.17
CA ALA A 67 8.25 1.83 7.42
C ALA A 67 8.26 3.36 7.22
N GLY A 68 8.98 3.84 6.19
CA GLY A 68 9.06 5.26 5.82
C GLY A 68 7.88 5.72 4.95
N ALA A 69 7.21 4.81 4.25
CA ALA A 69 6.06 5.12 3.39
C ALA A 69 4.72 5.11 4.12
N MET A 70 4.55 4.28 5.17
CA MET A 70 3.27 4.16 5.87
C MET A 70 2.92 5.44 6.66
N ARG A 71 1.69 5.91 6.48
CA ARG A 71 1.07 7.00 7.24
C ARG A 71 -0.29 6.56 7.74
N MET A 72 -0.75 7.11 8.86
CA MET A 72 -2.09 6.80 9.37
C MET A 72 -3.02 7.97 9.12
N ASP A 73 -4.19 7.68 8.57
CA ASP A 73 -5.25 8.66 8.35
C ASP A 73 -6.13 8.87 9.60
N GLN A 74 -7.13 9.73 9.44
CA GLN A 74 -8.10 10.07 10.49
C GLN A 74 -9.05 8.91 10.83
N GLU A 75 -9.19 7.91 9.95
CA GLU A 75 -10.01 6.72 10.14
C GLU A 75 -9.21 5.53 10.70
N SER A 76 -7.97 5.77 11.15
CA SER A 76 -7.04 4.79 11.70
C SER A 76 -6.56 3.74 10.68
N PHE A 77 -6.66 4.02 9.38
CA PHE A 77 -6.00 3.23 8.35
C PHE A 77 -4.56 3.68 8.18
N TRP A 78 -3.65 2.72 8.17
CA TRP A 78 -2.32 2.90 7.62
C TRP A 78 -2.39 2.83 6.10
N HIS A 79 -1.96 3.88 5.42
CA HIS A 79 -1.94 3.95 3.97
C HIS A 79 -0.53 4.15 3.41
N PHE A 80 -0.30 3.58 2.24
CA PHE A 80 0.98 3.61 1.51
C PHE A 80 0.73 3.26 0.04
N GLY A 81 1.60 3.73 -0.83
CA GLY A 81 1.64 3.38 -2.24
C GLY A 81 2.62 2.25 -2.50
N VAL A 82 2.32 1.41 -3.49
CA VAL A 82 3.24 0.43 -4.07
C VAL A 82 3.42 0.77 -5.53
N GLU A 83 4.64 1.13 -5.91
CA GLU A 83 5.01 1.41 -7.28
C GLU A 83 5.35 0.12 -8.03
N LEU A 84 4.73 -0.05 -9.20
CA LEU A 84 4.99 -1.12 -10.15
C LEU A 84 5.45 -0.52 -11.48
N ALA A 85 6.68 -0.83 -11.88
CA ALA A 85 7.22 -0.46 -13.18
C ALA A 85 6.78 -1.46 -14.26
N VAL A 86 6.06 -0.97 -15.27
CA VAL A 86 5.68 -1.75 -16.47
C VAL A 86 6.34 -1.15 -17.72
N SER A 87 6.51 -1.98 -18.74
CA SER A 87 7.05 -1.57 -20.04
C SER A 87 6.59 -2.55 -21.11
N GLU A 88 6.75 -2.18 -22.38
CA GLU A 88 6.62 -3.14 -23.47
C GLU A 88 7.68 -4.26 -23.34
N PRO A 89 7.47 -5.45 -23.95
CA PRO A 89 8.46 -6.53 -23.91
C PRO A 89 9.85 -6.14 -24.43
N SER A 90 9.94 -5.12 -25.28
CA SER A 90 11.20 -4.55 -25.78
C SER A 90 11.95 -3.70 -24.75
N GLY A 91 11.31 -3.37 -23.63
CA GLY A 91 11.74 -2.37 -22.66
C GLY A 91 11.31 -0.94 -23.02
N ALA A 92 10.65 -0.73 -24.17
CA ALA A 92 10.17 0.59 -24.56
C ALA A 92 8.99 1.07 -23.71
N TYR A 93 8.83 2.40 -23.64
CA TYR A 93 7.74 3.08 -22.95
C TYR A 93 7.56 2.64 -21.49
N PRO A 94 8.57 2.87 -20.62
CA PRO A 94 8.43 2.59 -19.20
C PRO A 94 7.30 3.44 -18.61
N LEU A 95 6.56 2.84 -17.67
CA LEU A 95 5.47 3.48 -16.97
C LEU A 95 5.45 3.01 -15.52
N SER A 96 5.38 3.95 -14.59
CA SER A 96 5.21 3.68 -13.16
C SER A 96 3.74 3.77 -12.73
N LEU A 97 3.23 2.67 -12.19
CA LEU A 97 1.90 2.60 -11.58
C LEU A 97 2.02 2.59 -10.06
N VAL A 98 1.48 3.58 -9.38
CA VAL A 98 1.41 3.58 -7.91
C VAL A 98 0.03 3.14 -7.45
N MET A 99 -0.04 2.01 -6.76
CA MET A 99 -1.26 1.47 -6.17
C MET A 99 -1.38 1.88 -4.72
N SER A 100 -2.50 2.49 -4.35
CA SER A 100 -2.75 2.95 -2.98
C SER A 100 -3.40 1.86 -2.13
N PHE A 101 -2.71 1.43 -1.07
CA PHE A 101 -3.22 0.48 -0.06
C PHE A 101 -3.61 1.22 1.21
N PHE A 102 -4.68 0.76 1.86
CA PHE A 102 -5.14 1.20 3.17
C PHE A 102 -5.40 -0.04 4.03
N ILE A 103 -4.75 -0.14 5.19
CA ILE A 103 -4.86 -1.28 6.10
C ILE A 103 -5.12 -0.85 7.54
N LYS A 104 -5.95 -1.60 8.27
CA LYS A 104 -6.07 -1.48 9.74
C LYS A 104 -6.35 -2.83 10.37
N LYS A 105 -5.99 -3.00 11.65
CA LYS A 105 -6.33 -4.22 12.40
C LYS A 105 -7.54 -3.97 13.30
N VAL A 106 -8.53 -4.85 13.22
CA VAL A 106 -9.76 -4.83 14.01
C VAL A 106 -10.03 -6.23 14.58
N GLY A 107 -9.78 -6.41 15.88
CA GLY A 107 -9.90 -7.73 16.51
C GLY A 107 -9.00 -8.77 15.82
N PRO A 108 -9.52 -9.97 15.47
CA PRO A 108 -8.74 -11.01 14.80
C PRO A 108 -8.68 -10.85 13.26
N TYR A 109 -8.87 -9.63 12.75
CA TYR A 109 -8.91 -9.34 11.32
C TYR A 109 -8.07 -8.13 10.95
N PHE A 110 -7.55 -8.16 9.72
CA PHE A 110 -7.13 -6.99 8.98
C PHE A 110 -8.26 -6.54 8.05
N ILE A 111 -8.44 -5.23 7.94
CA ILE A 111 -9.31 -4.61 6.95
C ILE A 111 -8.41 -3.96 5.92
N VAL A 112 -8.61 -4.28 4.65
CA VAL A 112 -7.81 -3.79 3.52
C VAL A 112 -8.73 -3.14 2.50
N LYS A 113 -8.37 -1.96 2.00
CA LYS A 113 -9.01 -1.36 0.81
C LYS A 113 -7.97 -0.76 -0.13
N LEU A 114 -8.35 -0.66 -1.40
CA LEU A 114 -7.53 -0.10 -2.47
C LEU A 114 -8.03 1.32 -2.79
N GLY A 115 -7.22 2.33 -2.52
CA GLY A 115 -7.63 3.73 -2.57
C GLY A 115 -8.55 4.14 -1.40
N PRO A 116 -8.76 5.45 -1.20
CA PRO A 116 -9.54 5.96 -0.07
C PRO A 116 -11.01 5.51 -0.11
N ASP A 117 -11.59 5.40 -1.31
CA ASP A 117 -12.98 5.01 -1.54
C ASP A 117 -13.13 3.51 -1.90
N GLY A 118 -12.07 2.72 -1.72
CA GLY A 118 -12.07 1.30 -2.03
C GLY A 118 -13.01 0.50 -1.12
N GLN A 119 -13.54 -0.60 -1.65
CA GLN A 119 -14.31 -1.54 -0.84
C GLN A 119 -13.41 -2.20 0.22
N GLU A 120 -13.88 -2.21 1.46
CA GLU A 120 -13.21 -2.89 2.57
C GLU A 120 -13.30 -4.41 2.43
N VAL A 121 -12.14 -5.06 2.42
CA VAL A 121 -11.97 -6.51 2.43
C VAL A 121 -11.48 -6.93 3.80
N LYS A 122 -12.15 -7.90 4.42
CA LYS A 122 -11.82 -8.43 5.74
C LYS A 122 -10.99 -9.69 5.60
N ILE A 123 -9.76 -9.67 6.11
CA ILE A 123 -8.80 -10.77 6.05
C ILE A 123 -8.53 -11.27 7.48
N PRO A 124 -8.80 -12.55 7.80
CA PRO A 124 -8.44 -13.12 9.10
C PRO A 124 -6.93 -13.04 9.34
N GLU A 125 -6.52 -12.68 10.55
CA GLU A 125 -5.09 -12.54 10.91
C GLU A 125 -4.29 -13.84 10.76
N ASN A 126 -4.96 -14.98 10.95
CA ASN A 126 -4.36 -16.30 10.81
C ASN A 126 -4.45 -16.86 9.38
N LYS A 127 -5.02 -16.11 8.43
CA LYS A 127 -5.12 -16.56 7.05
C LYS A 127 -3.75 -16.46 6.37
N PRO A 128 -3.20 -17.55 5.83
CA PRO A 128 -1.94 -17.49 5.08
C PRO A 128 -2.06 -16.55 3.89
N VAL A 129 -1.00 -15.77 3.64
CA VAL A 129 -0.93 -14.85 2.50
C VAL A 129 -1.07 -15.58 1.16
N SER A 130 -0.58 -16.82 1.07
CA SER A 130 -0.74 -17.69 -0.11
C SER A 130 -2.21 -17.98 -0.46
N GLU A 131 -3.14 -17.83 0.49
CA GLU A 131 -4.58 -17.99 0.27
C GLU A 131 -5.29 -16.68 -0.12
N LEU A 132 -4.55 -15.60 -0.34
CA LEU A 132 -5.07 -14.31 -0.80
C LEU A 132 -5.14 -14.18 -2.33
N GLY A 133 -4.90 -15.27 -3.08
CA GLY A 133 -5.02 -15.30 -4.54
C GLY A 133 -6.27 -14.61 -5.12
N PRO A 134 -7.49 -14.84 -4.60
CA PRO A 134 -8.69 -14.13 -5.07
C PRO A 134 -8.62 -12.60 -4.89
N PHE A 135 -7.97 -12.12 -3.83
CA PHE A 135 -7.77 -10.69 -3.63
C PHE A 135 -6.76 -10.12 -4.63
N TYR A 136 -5.67 -10.84 -4.89
CA TYR A 136 -4.67 -10.45 -5.89
C TYR A 136 -5.23 -10.46 -7.32
N GLU A 137 -6.09 -11.42 -7.66
CA GLU A 137 -6.76 -11.46 -8.96
C GLU A 137 -7.65 -10.23 -9.19
N VAL A 138 -8.30 -9.70 -8.14
CA VAL A 138 -9.06 -8.45 -8.22
C VAL A 138 -8.14 -7.27 -8.56
N ILE A 139 -6.96 -7.19 -7.93
CA ILE A 139 -5.96 -6.16 -8.23
C ILE A 139 -5.51 -6.28 -9.70
N ALA A 140 -5.08 -7.47 -10.13
CA ALA A 140 -4.64 -7.72 -11.51
C ALA A 140 -5.73 -7.38 -12.52
N THR A 141 -6.97 -7.75 -12.24
CA THR A 141 -8.13 -7.43 -13.08
C THR A 141 -8.34 -5.93 -13.20
N HIS A 142 -8.18 -5.17 -12.11
CA HIS A 142 -8.29 -3.71 -12.14
C HIS A 142 -7.16 -3.05 -12.95
N ILE A 143 -5.91 -3.50 -12.80
CA ILE A 143 -4.78 -3.03 -13.60
C ILE A 143 -5.04 -3.28 -15.10
N LYS A 144 -5.44 -4.50 -15.46
CA LYS A 144 -5.77 -4.86 -16.85
C LYS A 144 -6.91 -4.00 -17.41
N LYS A 145 -7.97 -3.76 -16.62
CA LYS A 145 -9.10 -2.91 -17.01
C LYS A 145 -8.65 -1.46 -17.24
N PHE A 146 -7.79 -0.92 -16.38
CA PHE A 146 -7.23 0.41 -16.54
C PHE A 146 -6.53 0.55 -17.90
N PHE A 147 -5.63 -0.37 -18.24
CA PHE A 147 -4.95 -0.35 -19.54
C PHE A 147 -5.91 -0.52 -20.73
N ALA A 148 -6.90 -1.39 -20.59
CA ALA A 148 -7.84 -1.67 -21.67
C ALA A 148 -8.83 -0.53 -21.96
N LYS A 149 -9.17 0.31 -20.96
CA LYS A 149 -10.30 1.26 -21.07
C LYS A 149 -9.93 2.71 -20.79
N ASP A 150 -9.00 2.96 -19.88
CA ASP A 150 -8.79 4.27 -19.29
C ASP A 150 -7.43 4.87 -19.63
N TYR A 151 -6.40 4.05 -19.90
CA TYR A 151 -5.03 4.53 -20.13
C TYR A 151 -4.90 5.56 -21.26
N VAL A 152 -5.50 5.32 -22.43
CA VAL A 152 -5.41 6.29 -23.55
C VAL A 152 -6.05 7.62 -23.19
N ARG A 153 -7.20 7.58 -22.49
CA ARG A 153 -7.87 8.80 -21.99
C ARG A 153 -6.98 9.50 -20.97
N ALA A 154 -6.38 8.74 -20.05
CA ALA A 154 -5.51 9.23 -19.00
C ALA A 154 -4.31 10.00 -19.57
N ALA A 155 -3.57 9.34 -20.46
CA ALA A 155 -2.39 9.90 -21.11
C ALA A 155 -2.75 11.14 -21.92
N ALA A 156 -3.85 11.11 -22.68
CA ALA A 156 -4.27 12.26 -23.51
C ALA A 156 -4.72 13.48 -22.70
N ARG A 157 -5.12 13.29 -21.44
CA ARG A 157 -5.64 14.36 -20.56
C ARG A 157 -4.69 14.76 -19.44
N HIS A 158 -3.53 14.10 -19.35
CA HIS A 158 -2.61 14.23 -18.22
C HIS A 158 -3.32 14.00 -16.86
N GLU A 159 -4.33 13.14 -16.85
CA GLU A 159 -5.01 12.71 -15.63
C GLU A 159 -4.07 11.74 -14.90
N ARG A 160 -3.75 12.03 -13.62
CA ARG A 160 -2.76 11.25 -12.86
C ARG A 160 -3.36 10.17 -11.96
N GLN A 161 -4.66 10.19 -11.66
CA GLN A 161 -5.28 9.29 -10.69
C GLN A 161 -6.55 8.61 -11.22
N PHE A 162 -6.64 7.29 -11.03
CA PHE A 162 -7.73 6.42 -11.48
C PHE A 162 -8.07 5.39 -10.42
N GLY A 163 -9.09 5.68 -9.61
CA GLY A 163 -9.43 4.86 -8.46
C GLY A 163 -8.22 4.78 -7.52
N PHE A 164 -7.61 3.58 -7.42
CA PHE A 164 -6.44 3.34 -6.58
C PHE A 164 -5.10 3.38 -7.32
N ILE A 165 -5.10 3.60 -8.64
CA ILE A 165 -3.90 3.67 -9.48
C ILE A 165 -3.55 5.14 -9.74
N THR A 166 -2.30 5.50 -9.48
CA THR A 166 -1.73 6.80 -9.84
C THR A 166 -0.60 6.61 -10.87
N LEU A 167 -0.59 7.41 -11.93
CA LEU A 167 0.49 7.43 -12.91
C LEU A 167 1.58 8.42 -12.48
N PHE A 168 2.83 7.99 -12.51
CA PHE A 168 3.99 8.87 -12.44
C PHE A 168 4.67 8.88 -13.81
N ASP A 169 4.87 10.08 -14.35
CA ASP A 169 5.74 10.29 -15.50
C ASP A 169 7.18 10.39 -14.96
N GLU A 170 8.13 9.69 -15.58
CA GLU A 170 9.55 10.05 -15.43
C GLU A 170 9.78 11.31 -16.27
N ASP A 171 9.96 12.46 -15.59
CA ASP A 171 10.46 13.70 -16.21
C ASP A 171 11.92 13.53 -16.70
#